data_AF-A0A7V3RRK1-F1
#
_entry.id   AF-A0A7V3RRK1-F1
#
_cell.length_a   1.000
_cell.length_b   1.000
_cell.length_c   1.000
_cell.angle_alpha   90.00
_cell.angle_beta   90.00
_cell.angle_gamma   90.00
#
_symmetry.space_group_name_H-M   'P 1'
#
loop_
_entity.id
_entity.type
_entity.pdbx_description
1 polymer ?
#
loop_
_entity_poly.entity_id
_entity_poly.type
_entity_poly.pdbx_seq_one_letter_code
_entity_poly.pdbx_strand_id
1 'polypeptide(L)'
;MPLGYLCLVLHAHLPFVRHPEYEDFLEEDWLYEAITETYIPLLEIFESLERDRVDWRLTMSVSPTLAAMLSDPLLQYRYVRHLDNLITLAGKEIERTRFEPEFHALAHMYHQRFCRAREVFVNQYGNNLLRGFKYFFDAGRLELITCAATHGFLPLMVCNENAQWAQIELGCREFERHFGRRPQGIWLPECGYAPGLEKLLAKA
;
A
#
# COMPACT_ATOMS: atom_id res chain seq x y z
N MET A 1 32.91 -12.80 6.67
CA MET A 1 32.39 -11.75 5.78
C MET A 1 31.13 -12.29 5.12
N PRO A 2 30.08 -11.48 4.89
CA PRO A 2 28.90 -11.93 4.16
C PRO A 2 29.29 -12.31 2.72
N LEU A 3 28.54 -13.25 2.12
CA LEU A 3 28.72 -13.65 0.70
C LEU A 3 28.27 -12.56 -0.27
N GLY A 4 27.40 -11.66 0.18
CA GLY A 4 26.85 -10.55 -0.59
C GLY A 4 25.71 -9.87 0.20
N TYR A 5 25.09 -8.87 -0.40
CA TYR A 5 23.91 -8.19 0.13
C TYR A 5 22.75 -8.35 -0.86
N LEU A 6 21.57 -8.67 -0.35
CA LEU A 6 20.32 -8.69 -1.13
C LEU A 6 19.47 -7.48 -0.74
N CYS A 7 19.04 -6.71 -1.72
CA CYS A 7 18.11 -5.60 -1.54
C CYS A 7 16.82 -5.91 -2.31
N LEU A 8 15.75 -6.25 -1.59
CA LEU A 8 14.41 -6.37 -2.17
C LEU A 8 13.73 -5.00 -2.07
N VAL A 9 13.26 -4.50 -3.21
CA VAL A 9 12.54 -3.22 -3.30
C VAL A 9 11.13 -3.49 -3.84
N LEU A 10 10.12 -3.28 -3.01
CA LEU A 10 8.71 -3.37 -3.41
C LEU A 10 8.18 -2.00 -3.81
N HIS A 11 7.48 -1.89 -4.93
CA HIS A 11 6.84 -0.66 -5.35
C HIS A 11 5.32 -0.73 -5.20
N ALA A 12 4.78 -0.03 -4.19
CA ALA A 12 3.35 0.04 -3.95
C ALA A 12 2.79 1.36 -4.50
N HIS A 13 1.98 1.23 -5.54
CA HIS A 13 1.34 2.35 -6.21
C HIS A 13 -0.05 1.98 -6.71
N LEU A 14 -0.96 2.95 -6.58
CA LEU A 14 -2.23 3.00 -7.30
C LEU A 14 -2.47 4.46 -7.76
N PRO A 15 -3.09 4.66 -8.93
CA PRO A 15 -3.58 5.97 -9.33
C PRO A 15 -4.64 6.46 -8.33
N PHE A 16 -4.93 7.76 -8.33
CA PHE A 16 -5.91 8.33 -7.41
C PHE A 16 -7.33 8.01 -7.87
N VAL A 17 -8.01 7.10 -7.17
CA VAL A 17 -9.34 6.55 -7.53
C VAL A 17 -10.46 6.99 -6.59
N ARG A 18 -10.27 8.07 -5.82
CA ARG A 18 -11.26 8.53 -4.83
C ARG A 18 -12.40 9.31 -5.51
N HIS A 19 -13.62 8.77 -5.48
CA HIS A 19 -14.80 9.38 -6.10
C HIS A 19 -15.92 9.67 -5.08
N PRO A 20 -15.87 10.82 -4.38
CA PRO A 20 -16.89 11.20 -3.40
C PRO A 20 -18.27 11.50 -4.00
N GLU A 21 -18.33 11.79 -5.30
CA GLU A 21 -19.55 12.14 -6.03
C GLU A 21 -20.47 10.94 -6.29
N TYR A 22 -19.95 9.71 -6.22
CA TYR A 22 -20.69 8.47 -6.39
C TYR A 22 -20.71 7.68 -5.10
N GLU A 23 -21.82 7.01 -4.76
CA GLU A 23 -21.89 6.16 -3.57
C GLU A 23 -21.05 4.89 -3.69
N ASP A 24 -20.93 4.39 -4.92
CA ASP A 24 -20.18 3.19 -5.30
C ASP A 24 -19.51 3.43 -6.66
N PHE A 25 -18.26 2.99 -6.81
CA PHE A 25 -17.46 3.25 -8.01
C PHE A 25 -16.39 2.16 -8.19
N LEU A 26 -16.35 1.55 -9.37
CA LEU A 26 -15.58 0.32 -9.62
C LEU A 26 -14.07 0.52 -9.48
N GLU A 27 -13.55 1.69 -9.80
CA GLU A 27 -12.14 2.00 -9.71
C GLU A 27 -11.64 2.01 -8.25
N GLU A 28 -12.53 2.21 -7.27
CA GLU A 28 -12.19 2.09 -5.85
C GLU A 28 -11.95 0.62 -5.43
N ASP A 29 -12.52 -0.35 -6.15
CA ASP A 29 -12.32 -1.78 -5.86
C ASP A 29 -10.85 -2.18 -6.01
N TRP A 30 -10.10 -1.54 -6.93
CA TRP A 30 -8.65 -1.78 -7.05
C TRP A 30 -7.90 -1.50 -5.75
N LEU A 31 -8.31 -0.47 -5.00
CA LEU A 31 -7.73 -0.17 -3.69
C LEU A 31 -8.14 -1.24 -2.67
N TYR A 32 -9.41 -1.64 -2.65
CA TYR A 32 -9.94 -2.62 -1.70
C TYR A 32 -9.30 -4.01 -1.87
N GLU A 33 -9.14 -4.43 -3.13
CA GLU A 33 -8.43 -5.65 -3.51
C GLU A 33 -6.96 -5.56 -3.09
N ALA A 34 -6.26 -4.47 -3.41
CA ALA A 34 -4.86 -4.30 -3.03
C ALA A 34 -4.66 -4.32 -1.49
N ILE A 35 -5.58 -3.72 -0.72
CA ILE A 35 -5.57 -3.78 0.74
C ILE A 35 -5.70 -5.22 1.22
N THR A 36 -6.73 -5.94 0.76
CA THR A 36 -7.08 -7.29 1.22
C THR A 36 -6.05 -8.33 0.79
N GLU A 37 -5.54 -8.19 -0.44
CA GLU A 37 -4.77 -9.24 -1.09
C GLU A 37 -3.26 -9.00 -1.08
N THR A 38 -2.82 -7.77 -0.82
CA THR A 38 -1.39 -7.42 -0.80
C THR A 38 -0.96 -6.78 0.51
N TYR A 39 -1.54 -5.64 0.90
CA TYR A 39 -1.00 -4.84 2.00
C TYR A 39 -1.22 -5.48 3.39
N ILE A 40 -2.40 -6.04 3.63
CA ILE A 40 -2.65 -6.81 4.87
C ILE A 40 -1.74 -8.05 4.93
N PRO A 41 -1.68 -8.92 3.90
CA PRO A 41 -0.77 -10.06 3.92
C PRO A 41 0.70 -9.69 4.13
N LEU A 42 1.18 -8.58 3.55
CA LEU A 42 2.56 -8.10 3.79
C LEU A 42 2.81 -7.75 5.25
N LEU A 43 1.89 -7.03 5.89
CA LEU A 43 2.00 -6.70 7.32
C LEU A 43 2.00 -7.96 8.19
N GLU A 44 1.14 -8.94 7.90
CA GLU A 44 1.11 -10.21 8.63
C GLU A 44 2.40 -11.04 8.46
N ILE A 45 3.04 -10.96 7.28
CA ILE A 45 4.36 -11.56 7.05
C ILE A 45 5.41 -10.84 7.91
N PHE A 46 5.42 -9.51 7.95
CA PHE A 46 6.38 -8.74 8.75
C PHE A 46 6.23 -9.04 10.25
N GLU A 47 5.00 -9.11 10.76
CA GLU A 47 4.69 -9.53 12.12
C GLU A 47 5.16 -10.96 12.40
N SER A 48 4.98 -11.87 11.44
CA SER A 48 5.43 -13.26 11.57
C SER A 48 6.94 -13.37 11.63
N LEU A 49 7.67 -12.63 10.79
CA LEU A 49 9.12 -12.59 10.83
C LEU A 49 9.64 -12.00 12.15
N GLU A 50 8.97 -10.99 12.70
CA GLU A 50 9.31 -10.44 14.03
C GLU A 50 9.05 -11.45 15.15
N ARG A 51 7.89 -12.11 15.16
CA ARG A 51 7.53 -13.16 16.12
C ARG A 51 8.54 -14.31 16.11
N ASP A 52 8.95 -14.73 14.92
CA ASP A 52 9.88 -15.83 14.71
C ASP A 52 11.36 -15.39 14.89
N ARG A 53 11.57 -14.11 15.25
CA ARG A 53 12.89 -13.48 15.51
C ARG A 53 13.85 -13.58 14.32
N VAL A 54 13.31 -13.52 13.11
CA VAL A 54 14.11 -13.50 11.87
C VAL A 54 14.72 -12.11 11.71
N ASP A 55 16.03 -12.05 11.45
CA ASP A 55 16.70 -10.79 11.15
C ASP A 55 16.50 -10.43 9.67
N TRP A 56 15.48 -9.62 9.39
CA TRP A 56 15.11 -9.22 8.03
C TRP A 56 15.26 -7.71 7.80
N ARG A 57 15.46 -7.36 6.53
CA ARG A 57 15.42 -6.00 5.99
C ARG A 57 14.75 -6.01 4.61
N LEU A 58 13.92 -5.02 4.33
CA LEU A 58 13.27 -4.84 3.03
C LEU A 58 13.08 -3.35 2.75
N THR A 59 13.10 -2.94 1.50
CA THR A 59 12.75 -1.58 1.08
C THR A 59 11.39 -1.59 0.40
N MET A 60 10.52 -0.65 0.74
CA MET A 60 9.22 -0.50 0.09
C MET A 60 8.97 0.96 -0.22
N SER A 61 8.60 1.26 -1.46
CA SER A 61 8.08 2.58 -1.81
C SER A 61 6.58 2.60 -1.63
N VAL A 62 6.07 3.69 -1.08
CA VAL A 62 4.63 3.97 -1.00
C VAL A 62 4.39 5.27 -1.78
N SER A 63 3.71 5.16 -2.92
CA SER A 63 3.40 6.37 -3.70
C SER A 63 2.54 7.35 -2.89
N PRO A 64 2.71 8.68 -3.07
CA PRO A 64 1.93 9.67 -2.34
C PRO A 64 0.42 9.56 -2.56
N THR A 65 -0.04 9.22 -3.77
CA THR A 65 -1.46 8.93 -4.05
C THR A 65 -1.99 7.77 -3.22
N LEU A 66 -1.24 6.67 -3.15
CA LEU A 66 -1.62 5.51 -2.35
C LEU A 66 -1.67 5.85 -0.86
N ALA A 67 -0.67 6.55 -0.33
CA ALA A 67 -0.67 6.97 1.07
C ALA A 67 -1.87 7.87 1.39
N ALA A 68 -2.16 8.85 0.52
CA ALA A 68 -3.32 9.71 0.67
C ALA A 68 -4.62 8.89 0.74
N MET A 69 -4.81 7.92 -0.17
CA MET A 69 -6.00 7.07 -0.21
C MET A 69 -6.11 6.13 1.00
N LEU A 70 -5.02 5.49 1.43
CA LEU A 70 -5.01 4.61 2.61
C LEU A 70 -5.35 5.36 3.90
N SER A 71 -5.07 6.67 3.95
CA SER A 71 -5.37 7.55 5.09
C SER A 71 -6.73 8.24 5.03
N ASP A 72 -7.47 8.12 3.90
CA ASP A 72 -8.70 8.87 3.67
C ASP A 72 -9.91 8.23 4.39
N PRO A 73 -10.61 8.96 5.27
CA PRO A 73 -11.72 8.38 6.05
C PRO A 73 -12.89 7.86 5.21
N LEU A 74 -13.17 8.46 4.04
CA LEU A 74 -14.25 8.00 3.17
C LEU A 74 -13.90 6.63 2.58
N LEU A 75 -12.69 6.50 2.04
CA LEU A 75 -12.22 5.22 1.48
C LEU A 75 -12.07 4.13 2.54
N GLN A 76 -11.61 4.48 3.74
CA GLN A 76 -11.54 3.55 4.88
C GLN A 76 -12.93 3.01 5.24
N TYR A 77 -13.93 3.89 5.34
CA TYR A 77 -15.31 3.50 5.59
C TYR A 77 -15.87 2.60 4.48
N ARG A 78 -15.66 2.97 3.22
CA ARG A 78 -16.13 2.18 2.08
C ARG A 78 -15.45 0.82 1.99
N TYR A 79 -14.16 0.72 2.32
CA TYR A 79 -13.46 -0.55 2.40
C TYR A 79 -14.05 -1.48 3.45
N VAL A 80 -14.38 -0.97 4.65
CA VAL A 80 -15.05 -1.78 5.68
C VAL A 80 -16.41 -2.27 5.19
N ARG A 81 -17.20 -1.40 4.54
CA ARG A 81 -18.48 -1.80 3.92
C ARG A 81 -18.28 -2.89 2.85
N HIS A 82 -17.27 -2.75 2.00
CA HIS A 82 -16.92 -3.73 0.98
C HIS A 82 -16.57 -5.09 1.61
N LEU A 83 -15.74 -5.11 2.65
CA LEU A 83 -15.42 -6.34 3.40
C LEU A 83 -16.65 -6.98 4.04
N ASP A 84 -17.53 -6.20 4.67
CA ASP A 84 -18.75 -6.73 5.30
C ASP A 84 -19.69 -7.37 4.27
N ASN A 85 -19.77 -6.79 3.07
CA ASN A 85 -20.51 -7.37 1.95
C ASN A 85 -19.88 -8.68 1.47
N LEU A 86 -18.56 -8.75 1.34
CA LEU A 86 -17.83 -9.97 0.95
C LEU A 86 -17.97 -11.08 2.00
N ILE A 87 -17.90 -10.76 3.28
CA ILE A 87 -18.12 -11.73 4.38
C ILE A 87 -19.55 -12.28 4.29
N THR A 88 -20.54 -11.40 4.09
CA THR A 88 -21.94 -11.80 3.93
C THR A 88 -22.13 -12.71 2.71
N LEU A 89 -21.51 -12.37 1.58
CA LEU A 89 -21.54 -13.18 0.36
C LEU A 89 -20.88 -14.54 0.59
N ALA A 90 -19.69 -14.58 1.18
CA ALA A 90 -18.97 -15.81 1.47
C ALA A 90 -19.76 -16.73 2.42
N GLY A 91 -20.46 -16.16 3.41
CA GLY A 91 -21.37 -16.92 4.29
C GLY A 91 -22.53 -17.57 3.52
N LYS A 92 -23.12 -16.87 2.55
CA LYS A 92 -24.16 -17.44 1.66
C LYS A 92 -23.59 -18.54 0.76
N GLU A 93 -22.36 -18.37 0.28
CA GLU A 93 -21.68 -19.37 -0.54
C GLU A 93 -21.33 -20.64 0.24
N ILE A 94 -20.95 -20.52 1.52
CA ILE A 94 -20.76 -21.67 2.42
C ILE A 94 -22.06 -22.49 2.49
N GLU A 95 -23.20 -21.84 2.69
CA GLU A 95 -24.51 -22.51 2.75
C GLU A 95 -24.91 -23.14 1.41
N ARG A 96 -24.69 -22.42 0.30
CA ARG A 96 -25.00 -22.89 -1.06
C ARG A 96 -24.19 -24.15 -1.42
N THR A 97 -22.90 -24.15 -1.08
CA THR A 97 -21.94 -25.18 -1.47
C THR A 97 -21.83 -26.34 -0.48
N ARG A 98 -22.66 -26.41 0.57
CA ARG A 98 -22.58 -27.43 1.64
C ARG A 98 -22.56 -28.89 1.18
N PHE A 99 -23.09 -29.17 -0.02
CA PHE A 99 -23.12 -30.51 -0.63
C PHE A 99 -22.16 -30.65 -1.83
N GLU A 100 -21.31 -29.65 -2.06
CA GLU A 100 -20.32 -29.60 -3.14
C GLU A 100 -18.91 -29.46 -2.51
N PRO A 101 -18.29 -30.56 -2.04
CA PRO A 101 -17.08 -30.51 -1.22
C PRO A 101 -15.92 -29.70 -1.83
N GLU A 102 -15.78 -29.75 -3.16
CA GLU A 102 -14.75 -29.02 -3.91
C GLU A 102 -14.90 -27.49 -3.77
N PHE A 103 -16.14 -26.99 -3.83
CA PHE A 103 -16.42 -25.56 -3.69
C PHE A 103 -16.59 -25.13 -2.23
N HIS A 104 -17.01 -26.05 -1.35
CA HIS A 104 -17.24 -25.75 0.07
C HIS A 104 -15.95 -25.32 0.78
N ALA A 105 -14.84 -26.03 0.53
CA ALA A 105 -13.54 -25.68 1.09
C ALA A 105 -13.08 -24.28 0.64
N LEU A 106 -13.33 -23.93 -0.63
CA LEU A 106 -12.99 -22.63 -1.18
C LEU A 106 -13.83 -21.50 -0.54
N ALA A 107 -15.13 -21.73 -0.36
CA ALA A 107 -16.03 -20.77 0.29
C ALA A 107 -15.60 -20.47 1.73
N HIS A 108 -15.21 -21.50 2.50
CA HIS A 108 -14.64 -21.34 3.84
C HIS A 108 -13.32 -20.57 3.84
N MET A 109 -12.42 -20.88 2.90
CA MET A 109 -11.13 -20.19 2.78
C MET A 109 -11.31 -18.68 2.58
N TYR A 110 -12.19 -18.27 1.64
CA TYR A 110 -12.46 -16.85 1.40
C TYR A 110 -13.17 -16.19 2.57
N HIS A 111 -14.15 -16.85 3.18
CA HIS A 111 -14.82 -16.31 4.37
C HIS A 111 -13.82 -16.04 5.51
N GLN A 112 -12.92 -16.98 5.78
CA GLN A 112 -11.86 -16.82 6.78
C GLN A 112 -10.91 -15.67 6.41
N ARG A 113 -10.51 -15.58 5.13
CA ARG A 113 -9.64 -14.50 4.63
C ARG A 113 -10.27 -13.12 4.84
N PHE A 114 -11.55 -12.94 4.50
CA PHE A 114 -12.23 -11.65 4.65
C PHE A 114 -12.46 -11.28 6.12
N CYS A 115 -12.85 -12.25 6.95
CA CYS A 115 -12.95 -12.04 8.40
C CYS A 115 -11.59 -11.64 9.01
N ARG A 116 -10.51 -12.29 8.58
CA ARG A 116 -9.15 -11.96 9.03
C ARG A 116 -8.72 -10.58 8.56
N ALA A 117 -8.96 -10.24 7.28
CA ALA A 117 -8.65 -8.91 6.75
C ALA A 117 -9.38 -7.81 7.52
N ARG A 118 -10.66 -8.01 7.84
CA ARG A 118 -11.44 -7.09 8.65
C ARG A 118 -10.88 -6.94 10.06
N GLU A 119 -10.51 -8.04 10.72
CA GLU A 119 -9.90 -8.03 12.05
C GLU A 119 -8.59 -7.22 12.05
N VAL A 120 -7.70 -7.49 11.09
CA VAL A 120 -6.42 -6.79 10.95
C VAL A 120 -6.64 -5.29 10.68
N PHE A 121 -7.48 -4.97 9.70
CA PHE A 121 -7.70 -3.58 9.30
C PHE A 121 -8.36 -2.75 10.41
N VAL A 122 -9.48 -3.24 10.95
CA VAL A 122 -10.31 -2.49 11.90
C VAL A 122 -9.71 -2.52 13.30
N ASN A 123 -9.41 -3.71 13.82
CA ASN A 123 -9.06 -3.87 15.24
C ASN A 123 -7.57 -3.68 15.50
N GLN A 124 -6.70 -4.21 14.63
CA GLN A 124 -5.25 -4.12 14.85
C GLN A 124 -4.69 -2.76 14.40
N TYR A 125 -5.09 -2.28 13.22
CA TYR A 125 -4.54 -1.05 12.65
C TYR A 125 -5.46 0.18 12.75
N GLY A 126 -6.67 0.03 13.29
CA GLY A 126 -7.58 1.16 13.52
C GLY A 126 -7.97 1.87 12.23
N ASN A 127 -8.27 1.09 11.19
CA ASN A 127 -8.61 1.51 9.84
C ASN A 127 -7.49 2.19 9.04
N ASN A 128 -6.23 2.17 9.52
CA ASN A 128 -5.13 2.82 8.80
C ASN A 128 -3.86 1.97 8.79
N LEU A 129 -3.62 1.27 7.67
CA LEU A 129 -2.46 0.40 7.48
C LEU A 129 -1.12 1.14 7.44
N LEU A 130 -1.10 2.45 7.16
CA LEU A 130 0.14 3.23 7.21
C LEU A 130 0.77 3.20 8.61
N ARG A 131 -0.04 2.99 9.67
CA ARG A 131 0.47 2.80 11.03
C ARG A 131 1.32 1.54 11.16
N GLY A 132 0.93 0.45 10.51
CA GLY A 132 1.71 -0.80 10.48
C GLY A 132 3.01 -0.64 9.74
N PHE A 133 2.98 -0.07 8.54
CA PHE A 133 4.22 0.21 7.79
C PHE A 133 5.13 1.18 8.55
N LYS A 134 4.56 2.20 9.20
CA LYS A 134 5.30 3.13 10.06
C LYS A 134 5.97 2.43 11.24
N TYR A 135 5.29 1.49 11.90
CA TYR A 135 5.88 0.72 13.00
C TYR A 135 7.16 0.00 12.56
N PHE A 136 7.11 -0.75 11.47
CA PHE A 136 8.29 -1.46 10.96
C PHE A 136 9.38 -0.51 10.41
N PHE A 137 8.98 0.66 9.92
CA PHE A 137 9.91 1.72 9.51
C PHE A 137 10.64 2.35 10.70
N ASP A 138 9.93 2.64 11.79
CA ASP A 138 10.52 3.18 13.00
C ASP A 138 11.41 2.15 13.71
N ALA A 139 11.07 0.86 13.62
CA ALA A 139 11.90 -0.26 14.09
C ALA A 139 13.14 -0.53 13.20
N GLY A 140 13.27 0.15 12.06
CA GLY A 140 14.37 0.01 11.11
C GLY A 140 14.37 -1.33 10.34
N ARG A 141 13.27 -2.10 10.40
CA ARG A 141 13.11 -3.39 9.70
C ARG A 141 12.72 -3.17 8.24
N LEU A 142 11.80 -2.25 8.00
CA LEU A 142 11.36 -1.83 6.69
C LEU A 142 11.98 -0.46 6.39
N GLU A 143 12.65 -0.28 5.25
CA GLU A 143 13.01 1.06 4.77
C GLU A 143 11.87 1.56 3.87
N LEU A 144 11.23 2.66 4.25
CA LEU A 144 10.19 3.29 3.45
C LEU A 144 10.76 4.42 2.62
N ILE A 145 10.47 4.40 1.32
CA ILE A 145 10.86 5.45 0.37
C ILE A 145 9.62 6.05 -0.31
N THR A 146 9.76 7.25 -0.88
CA THR A 146 8.63 7.92 -1.56
C THR A 146 8.62 7.66 -3.07
N CYS A 147 7.71 8.32 -3.78
CA CYS A 147 7.66 8.42 -5.23
C CYS A 147 7.26 9.86 -5.62
N ALA A 148 7.25 10.19 -6.91
CA ALA A 148 6.63 11.41 -7.40
C ALA A 148 5.15 11.50 -6.98
N ALA A 149 4.67 12.71 -6.69
CA ALA A 149 3.34 13.00 -6.14
C ALA A 149 2.20 12.19 -6.74
N THR A 150 2.13 12.09 -8.06
CA THR A 150 1.07 11.35 -8.76
C THR A 150 1.62 10.27 -9.69
N HIS A 151 2.82 9.77 -9.41
CA HIS A 151 3.53 8.84 -10.29
C HIS A 151 3.69 9.38 -11.74
N GLY A 152 3.82 10.70 -11.88
CA GLY A 152 3.97 11.35 -13.18
C GLY A 152 5.30 10.98 -13.84
N PHE A 153 5.29 10.60 -15.12
CA PHE A 153 6.50 10.19 -15.83
C PHE A 153 7.45 11.38 -16.06
N LEU A 154 8.37 11.56 -15.11
CA LEU A 154 9.25 12.73 -14.98
C LEU A 154 10.06 13.05 -16.26
N PRO A 155 10.58 12.07 -17.02
CA PRO A 155 11.35 12.37 -18.24
C PRO A 155 10.59 13.18 -19.29
N LEU A 156 9.26 13.02 -19.39
CA LEU A 156 8.44 13.78 -20.33
C LEU A 156 8.07 15.17 -19.82
N MET A 157 8.37 15.48 -18.57
CA MET A 157 8.17 16.80 -17.97
C MET A 157 9.41 17.71 -18.08
N VAL A 158 10.47 17.28 -18.78
CA VAL A 158 11.76 17.99 -18.88
C VAL A 158 11.65 19.41 -19.45
N CYS A 159 10.62 19.68 -20.25
CA CYS A 159 10.34 21.03 -20.75
C CYS A 159 9.90 22.01 -19.66
N ASN A 160 9.56 21.53 -18.47
CA ASN A 160 9.13 22.31 -17.32
C ASN A 160 9.70 21.74 -16.01
N GLU A 161 10.91 22.20 -15.65
CA GLU A 161 11.60 21.79 -14.42
C GLU A 161 10.76 22.06 -13.16
N ASN A 162 9.94 23.11 -13.14
CA ASN A 162 9.05 23.40 -12.00
C ASN A 162 7.99 22.31 -11.80
N ALA A 163 7.50 21.69 -12.88
CA ALA A 163 6.56 20.58 -12.80
C ALA A 163 7.24 19.32 -12.25
N GLN A 164 8.47 19.02 -12.70
CA GLN A 164 9.27 17.92 -12.15
C GLN A 164 9.57 18.13 -10.66
N TRP A 165 10.01 19.33 -10.30
CA TRP A 165 10.29 19.70 -8.91
C TRP A 165 9.04 19.60 -8.03
N ALA A 166 7.89 20.09 -8.50
CA ALA A 166 6.64 19.99 -7.75
C ALA A 166 6.24 18.53 -7.47
N GLN A 167 6.40 17.64 -8.45
CA GLN A 167 6.14 16.21 -8.28
C GLN A 167 7.05 15.58 -7.20
N ILE A 168 8.34 15.93 -7.17
CA ILE A 168 9.30 15.40 -6.20
C ILE A 168 9.03 15.97 -4.80
N GLU A 169 8.98 17.30 -4.67
CA GLU A 169 8.86 17.98 -3.38
C GLU A 169 7.51 17.68 -2.70
N LEU A 170 6.41 17.63 -3.45
CA LEU A 170 5.11 17.22 -2.89
C LEU A 170 5.13 15.75 -2.47
N GLY A 171 5.83 14.88 -3.21
CA GLY A 171 5.99 13.48 -2.84
C GLY A 171 6.78 13.31 -1.53
N CYS A 172 7.84 14.10 -1.34
CA CYS A 172 8.59 14.10 -0.07
C CYS A 172 7.76 14.66 1.09
N ARG A 173 7.01 15.74 0.88
CA ARG A 173 6.14 16.32 1.93
C ARG A 173 5.01 15.39 2.34
N GLU A 174 4.37 14.74 1.37
CA GLU A 174 3.28 13.82 1.65
C GLU A 174 3.78 12.58 2.39
N PHE A 175 4.97 12.07 2.03
CA PHE A 175 5.63 11.03 2.80
C PHE A 175 5.90 11.46 4.25
N GLU A 176 6.48 12.66 4.44
CA GLU A 176 6.77 13.20 5.77
C GLU A 176 5.50 13.38 6.61
N ARG A 177 4.39 13.80 5.99
CA ARG A 177 3.07 13.93 6.65
C ARG A 177 2.58 12.61 7.25
N HIS A 178 2.82 11.48 6.58
CA HIS A 178 2.35 10.15 7.04
C HIS A 178 3.35 9.44 7.94
N PHE A 179 4.65 9.58 7.68
CA PHE A 179 5.69 8.80 8.35
C PHE A 179 6.52 9.59 9.38
N GLY A 180 6.35 10.91 9.43
CA GLY A 180 6.94 11.81 10.44
C GLY A 180 8.39 12.19 10.20
N ARG A 181 8.98 11.79 9.07
CA ARG A 181 10.32 12.21 8.63
C ARG A 181 10.40 12.19 7.11
N ARG A 182 11.27 13.04 6.56
CA ARG A 182 11.52 13.06 5.11
C ARG A 182 12.11 11.72 4.62
N PRO A 183 11.75 11.28 3.41
CA PRO A 183 12.26 10.05 2.84
C PRO A 183 13.73 10.19 2.47
N GLN A 184 14.52 9.13 2.64
CA GLN A 184 15.94 9.08 2.21
C GLN A 184 16.12 8.50 0.82
N GLY A 185 15.08 7.88 0.27
CA GLY A 185 15.05 7.36 -1.09
C GLY A 185 13.78 7.74 -1.82
N ILE A 186 13.83 7.58 -3.14
CA ILE A 186 12.70 7.81 -4.03
C ILE A 186 12.68 6.71 -5.09
N TRP A 187 11.50 6.14 -5.33
CA TRP A 187 11.23 5.37 -6.52
C TRP A 187 10.87 6.33 -7.65
N LEU A 188 11.66 6.33 -8.73
CA LEU A 188 11.32 7.12 -9.91
C LEU A 188 10.15 6.45 -10.63
N PRO A 189 9.09 7.19 -11.01
CA PRO A 189 7.97 6.62 -11.75
C PRO A 189 8.45 5.87 -13.00
N GLU A 190 8.12 4.59 -13.09
CA GLU A 190 8.57 3.68 -14.16
C GLU A 190 10.09 3.58 -14.31
N CYS A 191 10.85 3.84 -13.25
CA CYS A 191 12.30 4.04 -13.29
C CYS A 191 12.73 5.07 -14.35
N GLY A 192 11.83 5.98 -14.71
CA GLY A 192 12.01 6.97 -15.75
C GLY A 192 13.04 8.01 -15.34
N TYR A 193 14.20 7.95 -15.99
CA TYR A 193 15.30 8.88 -15.76
C TYR A 193 15.59 9.74 -16.99
N ALA A 194 15.90 11.00 -16.76
CA ALA A 194 16.47 11.91 -17.75
C ALA A 194 17.64 12.68 -17.10
N PRO A 195 18.75 12.94 -17.83
CA PRO A 195 19.86 13.71 -17.31
C PRO A 195 19.43 15.06 -16.73
N GLY A 196 19.96 15.42 -15.56
CA GLY A 196 19.58 16.62 -14.82
C GLY A 196 18.58 16.37 -13.70
N LEU A 197 17.80 15.28 -13.77
CA LEU A 197 16.84 14.91 -12.73
C LEU A 197 17.54 14.71 -11.38
N GLU A 198 18.76 14.17 -11.38
CA GLU A 198 19.58 13.98 -10.17
C GLU A 198 19.82 15.27 -9.38
N LYS A 199 19.82 16.44 -10.03
CA LYS A 199 19.97 17.75 -9.36
C LYS A 199 18.73 18.12 -8.57
N LEU A 200 17.55 17.78 -9.10
CA LEU A 200 16.29 17.96 -8.40
C LEU A 200 16.21 16.99 -7.22
N LEU A 201 16.60 15.73 -7.42
CA LEU A 201 16.62 14.74 -6.34
C LEU A 201 17.58 15.14 -5.21
N ALA A 202 18.77 15.64 -5.54
CA ALA A 202 19.76 16.06 -4.53
C ALA A 202 19.33 17.30 -3.74
N LYS A 203 18.39 18.09 -4.26
CA LYS A 203 17.85 19.30 -3.60
C LYS A 203 16.68 18.97 -2.66
N ALA A 204 15.94 17.90 -2.92
CA ALA A 204 14.75 17.48 -2.17
C ALA A 204 15.11 16.86 -0.82
#